data_AF-A0A5C8ZI88-F1
#
_entry.id   AF-A0A5C8ZI88-F1
#
_cell.length_a   1.000
_cell.length_b   1.000
_cell.length_c   1.000
_cell.angle_alpha   90.00
_cell.angle_beta   90.00
_cell.angle_gamma   90.00
#
_symmetry.space_group_name_H-M   'P 1'
#
loop_
_entity.id
_entity.type
_entity.pdbx_description
1 polymer ?
#
loop_
_entity_poly.entity_id
_entity_poly.type
_entity_poly.pdbx_seq_one_letter_code
_entity_poly.pdbx_strand_id
1 'polypeptide(L)'
;MRDLAAGPAAALARDLPVVAGTSSSSSSTGPKPTASPSSPGGPEAGVVGVYLAPGQAEYGARRRHDEVTQALGEQLNASPHARLALDTRLDPRGWRDPSTPAEVLALLRRCDAVVTMRLHGLVLALAAGVPAVAVDPVAGGGKVTAQAAAWGWPALLSAEELLGGGPGPLGGLHARLAWATGEQGRAAARRAAAEAPAAGREQLQALVSAVLA
;
A
#
# COMPACT_ATOMS: atom_id res chain seq x y z
N MET A 1 10.52 -33.19 5.88
CA MET A 1 9.49 -33.77 5.01
C MET A 1 8.26 -34.06 5.87
N ARG A 2 7.27 -33.18 5.85
CA ARG A 2 5.93 -33.39 6.42
C ARG A 2 4.91 -32.86 5.42
N ASP A 3 3.82 -33.61 5.30
CA ASP A 3 2.90 -33.70 4.17
C ASP A 3 2.34 -32.39 3.61
N LEU A 4 2.49 -32.24 2.30
CA LEU A 4 1.83 -31.28 1.41
C LEU A 4 0.46 -31.78 0.92
N ALA A 5 -0.25 -32.59 1.72
CA ALA A 5 -1.46 -33.28 1.28
C ALA A 5 -2.77 -32.62 1.76
N ALA A 6 -2.79 -31.30 1.94
CA ALA A 6 -4.03 -30.54 2.14
C ALA A 6 -4.04 -29.35 1.18
N GLY A 7 -4.98 -29.35 0.23
CA GLY A 7 -5.09 -28.32 -0.80
C GLY A 7 -5.31 -26.90 -0.22
N PRO A 8 -5.09 -25.84 -1.02
CA PRO A 8 -5.01 -24.45 -0.55
C PRO A 8 -6.24 -23.96 0.23
N ALA A 9 -7.43 -24.52 -0.02
CA ALA A 9 -8.64 -24.22 0.73
C ALA A 9 -8.58 -24.68 2.21
N ALA A 10 -7.85 -25.75 2.52
CA ALA A 10 -7.74 -26.30 3.87
C ALA A 10 -6.81 -25.48 4.78
N ALA A 11 -5.88 -24.72 4.21
CA ALA A 11 -5.02 -23.80 4.96
C ALA A 11 -5.77 -22.53 5.39
N LEU A 12 -6.77 -22.09 4.62
CA LEU A 12 -7.60 -20.91 4.92
C LEU A 12 -8.71 -21.17 5.96
N ALA A 13 -9.14 -22.42 6.15
CA ALA A 13 -10.28 -22.77 6.99
C ALA A 13 -9.93 -23.15 8.44
N ARG A 14 -8.66 -23.44 8.75
CA ARG A 14 -8.28 -23.98 10.07
C ARG A 14 -8.36 -22.98 11.24
N ASP A 15 -8.44 -21.67 10.97
CA ASP A 15 -8.31 -20.62 11.99
C ASP A 15 -9.54 -19.71 12.16
N LEU A 16 -10.76 -20.12 11.75
CA LEU A 16 -11.99 -19.35 11.98
C LEU A 16 -12.94 -20.06 12.95
N PRO A 17 -13.59 -19.35 13.91
CA PRO A 17 -14.51 -19.96 14.86
C PRO A 17 -15.76 -20.49 14.13
N VAL A 18 -16.09 -21.75 14.39
CA VAL A 18 -17.21 -22.48 13.78
C VAL A 18 -18.53 -21.79 14.16
N VAL A 19 -19.18 -21.15 13.19
CA VAL A 19 -20.63 -20.90 13.26
C VAL A 19 -21.33 -22.21 12.93
N ALA A 20 -21.95 -22.81 13.94
CA ALA A 20 -22.70 -24.05 13.80
C ALA A 20 -23.91 -23.84 12.88
N GLY A 21 -23.90 -24.52 11.73
CA GLY A 21 -25.09 -24.75 10.92
C GLY A 21 -25.66 -26.15 11.19
N THR A 22 -26.97 -26.29 11.02
CA THR A 22 -27.66 -27.56 10.78
C THR A 22 -28.74 -27.28 9.72
N SER A 23 -29.12 -28.14 8.79
CA SER A 23 -28.55 -29.34 8.18
C SER A 23 -29.26 -29.51 6.83
N SER A 24 -28.59 -30.25 5.95
CA SER A 24 -28.83 -30.58 4.54
C SER A 24 -30.02 -31.50 4.22
N SER A 25 -30.42 -31.51 2.94
CA SER A 25 -30.76 -32.76 2.23
C SER A 25 -30.38 -32.69 0.74
N SER A 26 -30.08 -33.86 0.17
CA SER A 26 -29.29 -34.12 -1.04
C SER A 26 -30.15 -34.58 -2.24
N SER A 27 -29.64 -34.42 -3.47
CA SER A 27 -29.67 -35.46 -4.52
C SER A 27 -28.89 -35.05 -5.79
N SER A 28 -28.45 -36.08 -6.50
CA SER A 28 -27.40 -36.19 -7.52
C SER A 28 -27.74 -35.72 -8.95
N THR A 29 -26.74 -35.30 -9.75
CA THR A 29 -26.59 -35.68 -11.18
C THR A 29 -25.28 -35.14 -11.83
N GLY A 30 -24.50 -36.03 -12.47
CA GLY A 30 -23.56 -35.84 -13.61
C GLY A 30 -22.42 -34.79 -13.55
N PRO A 31 -21.23 -35.03 -14.15
CA PRO A 31 -20.18 -34.02 -14.22
C PRO A 31 -20.56 -32.93 -15.22
N LYS A 32 -21.29 -31.93 -14.73
CA LYS A 32 -21.45 -30.61 -15.34
C LYS A 32 -20.10 -29.88 -15.18
N PRO A 33 -19.62 -29.09 -16.18
CA PRO A 33 -18.40 -28.32 -16.04
C PRO A 33 -18.44 -27.56 -14.73
N THR A 34 -17.43 -27.79 -13.89
CA THR A 34 -17.33 -27.20 -12.55
C THR A 34 -17.38 -25.69 -12.69
N ALA A 35 -18.53 -25.11 -12.36
CA ALA A 35 -18.65 -23.69 -12.16
C ALA A 35 -17.57 -23.30 -11.14
N SER A 36 -16.70 -22.38 -11.52
CA SER A 36 -15.80 -21.71 -10.59
C SER A 36 -16.61 -21.28 -9.37
N PRO A 37 -16.10 -21.41 -8.13
CA PRO A 37 -16.78 -20.86 -6.99
C PRO A 37 -16.93 -19.36 -7.25
N SER A 38 -18.15 -18.95 -7.56
CA SER A 38 -18.54 -17.56 -7.64
C SER A 38 -18.23 -16.96 -6.27
N SER A 39 -17.21 -16.11 -6.23
CA SER A 39 -16.85 -15.36 -5.03
C SER A 39 -18.10 -14.67 -4.47
N PRO A 40 -18.32 -14.68 -3.15
CA PRO A 40 -19.39 -13.88 -2.57
C PRO A 40 -19.14 -12.42 -2.97
N GLY A 41 -20.15 -11.80 -3.59
CA GLY A 41 -20.09 -10.51 -4.28
C GLY A 41 -19.87 -9.29 -3.37
N GLY A 42 -18.78 -9.30 -2.59
CA GLY A 42 -18.21 -8.11 -1.99
C GLY A 42 -17.29 -7.38 -2.99
N PRO A 43 -16.96 -6.11 -2.72
CA PRO A 43 -15.93 -5.42 -3.51
C PRO A 43 -14.64 -6.25 -3.49
N GLU A 44 -14.04 -6.48 -4.67
CA GLU A 44 -12.75 -7.18 -4.75
C GLU A 44 -11.70 -6.43 -3.92
N ALA A 45 -11.11 -7.13 -2.95
CA ALA A 45 -10.07 -6.55 -2.11
C ALA A 45 -8.82 -6.25 -2.96
N GLY A 46 -8.59 -4.97 -3.26
CA GLY A 46 -7.35 -4.52 -3.87
C GLY A 46 -6.11 -4.71 -2.96
N VAL A 47 -4.92 -4.55 -3.54
CA VAL A 47 -3.63 -4.65 -2.84
C VAL A 47 -3.05 -3.27 -2.58
N VAL A 48 -2.75 -2.98 -1.32
CA VAL A 48 -2.12 -1.72 -0.89
C VAL A 48 -0.70 -2.00 -0.40
N GLY A 49 0.28 -1.43 -1.09
CA GLY A 49 1.67 -1.43 -0.64
C GLY A 49 1.86 -0.45 0.52
N VAL A 50 2.59 -0.83 1.58
CA VAL A 50 2.77 0.01 2.77
C VAL A 50 4.25 0.20 3.06
N TYR A 51 4.72 1.44 2.98
CA TYR A 51 6.08 1.84 3.35
C TYR A 51 6.08 2.66 4.64
N LEU A 52 6.59 2.09 5.72
CA LEU A 52 6.75 2.80 6.99
C LEU A 52 8.15 3.42 7.10
N ALA A 53 8.25 4.48 7.88
CA ALA A 53 9.51 5.15 8.16
C ALA A 53 9.79 5.14 9.68
N PRO A 54 10.98 4.69 10.12
CA PRO A 54 11.34 4.79 11.53
C PRO A 54 11.53 6.26 11.93
N GLY A 55 11.49 6.55 13.23
CA GLY A 55 11.70 7.90 13.75
C GLY A 55 12.98 8.57 13.25
N GLN A 56 12.83 9.77 12.68
CA GLN A 56 13.95 10.56 12.15
C GLN A 56 14.37 11.67 13.13
N ALA A 57 15.56 11.53 13.74
CA ALA A 57 16.03 12.40 14.83
C ALA A 57 16.19 13.87 14.41
N GLU A 58 16.49 14.13 13.15
CA GLU A 58 16.65 15.47 12.55
C GLU A 58 15.42 16.39 12.72
N TYR A 59 14.23 15.85 12.98
CA TYR A 59 13.02 16.65 13.20
C TYR A 59 12.75 17.00 14.66
N GLY A 60 13.55 16.50 15.60
CA GLY A 60 13.43 16.81 17.02
C GLY A 60 11.99 16.65 17.53
N ALA A 61 11.46 17.69 18.20
CA ALA A 61 10.11 17.71 18.76
C ALA A 61 8.98 17.63 17.71
N ARG A 62 9.26 17.88 16.42
CA ARG A 62 8.26 17.74 15.35
C ARG A 62 8.07 16.30 14.89
N ARG A 63 8.93 15.37 15.31
CA ARG A 63 8.86 13.95 14.95
C ARG A 63 7.64 13.29 15.59
N ARG A 64 6.69 12.83 14.78
CA ARG A 64 5.50 12.06 15.20
C ARG A 64 5.44 10.64 14.61
N HIS A 65 6.60 10.07 14.25
CA HIS A 65 6.64 8.83 13.45
C HIS A 65 6.01 7.62 14.15
N ASP A 66 6.23 7.46 15.46
CA ASP A 66 5.71 6.32 16.20
C ASP A 66 4.18 6.43 16.34
N GLU A 67 3.68 7.61 16.73
CA GLU A 67 2.23 7.91 16.81
C GLU A 67 1.53 7.71 15.45
N VAL A 68 2.12 8.22 14.37
CA VAL A 68 1.59 8.07 13.01
C VAL A 68 1.64 6.62 12.55
N THR A 69 2.71 5.88 12.86
CA THR A 69 2.82 4.45 12.52
C THR A 69 1.74 3.64 13.21
N GLN A 70 1.49 3.92 14.49
CA GLN A 70 0.43 3.27 15.25
C GLN A 70 -0.95 3.58 14.65
N ALA A 71 -1.26 4.86 14.42
CA ALA A 71 -2.54 5.28 13.86
C ALA A 71 -2.78 4.72 12.44
N LEU A 72 -1.74 4.68 11.60
CA LEU A 72 -1.82 4.02 10.29
C LEU A 72 -2.10 2.52 10.44
N GLY A 73 -1.44 1.84 11.39
CA GLY A 73 -1.67 0.43 11.66
C GLY A 73 -3.13 0.15 12.02
N GLU A 74 -3.70 0.94 12.93
CA GLU A 74 -5.11 0.85 13.34
C GLU A 74 -6.07 1.08 12.16
N GLN A 75 -5.87 2.16 11.39
CA GLN A 75 -6.77 2.46 10.27
C GLN A 75 -6.61 1.51 9.08
N LEU A 76 -5.41 1.00 8.81
CA LEU A 76 -5.16 -0.02 7.78
C LEU A 76 -5.70 -1.39 8.18
N ASN A 77 -5.77 -1.72 9.47
CA ASN A 77 -6.41 -2.95 9.93
C ASN A 77 -7.93 -2.94 9.69
N ALA A 78 -8.55 -1.76 9.70
CA ALA A 78 -9.96 -1.57 9.34
C ALA A 78 -10.19 -1.45 7.82
N SER A 79 -9.13 -1.45 7.00
CA SER A 79 -9.24 -1.35 5.54
C SER A 79 -9.70 -2.67 4.92
N PRO A 80 -10.59 -2.66 3.90
CA PRO A 80 -10.99 -3.86 3.17
C PRO A 80 -9.88 -4.39 2.24
N HIS A 81 -8.79 -3.65 2.06
CA HIS A 81 -7.71 -4.00 1.15
C HIS A 81 -6.68 -4.94 1.80
N ALA A 82 -6.08 -5.81 0.99
CA ALA A 82 -4.90 -6.56 1.39
C ALA A 82 -3.70 -5.61 1.54
N ARG A 83 -2.89 -5.79 2.58
CA ARG A 83 -1.71 -4.96 2.84
C ARG A 83 -0.45 -5.74 2.53
N LEU A 84 0.40 -5.17 1.69
CA LEU A 84 1.74 -5.68 1.40
C LEU A 84 2.76 -4.76 2.07
N ALA A 85 3.43 -5.24 3.12
CA ALA A 85 4.53 -4.50 3.72
C ALA A 85 5.70 -4.42 2.73
N LEU A 86 6.20 -3.20 2.50
CA LEU A 86 7.28 -2.93 1.56
C LEU A 86 8.35 -2.04 2.22
N ASP A 87 9.60 -2.23 1.80
CA ASP A 87 10.70 -1.32 2.11
C ASP A 87 11.34 -0.82 0.81
N THR A 88 11.88 0.40 0.84
CA THR A 88 12.63 0.98 -0.29
C THR A 88 14.12 0.65 -0.21
N ARG A 89 14.57 -0.03 0.86
CA ARG A 89 15.92 -0.58 0.97
C ARG A 89 16.03 -1.83 0.11
N LEU A 90 17.16 -1.97 -0.57
CA LEU A 90 17.52 -3.25 -1.16
C LEU A 90 18.31 -4.10 -0.20
N ASP A 91 18.09 -5.39 -0.26
CA ASP A 91 18.92 -6.38 0.42
C ASP A 91 19.23 -7.57 -0.50
N PRO A 92 20.36 -7.57 -1.21
CA PRO A 92 20.75 -8.72 -2.04
C PRO A 92 21.17 -9.95 -1.23
N ARG A 93 21.23 -9.85 0.11
CA ARG A 93 21.64 -10.94 1.01
C ARG A 93 20.45 -11.70 1.60
N GLY A 94 19.24 -11.16 1.47
CA GLY A 94 18.00 -11.72 2.00
C GLY A 94 17.00 -12.06 0.90
N TRP A 95 16.04 -12.94 1.20
CA TRP A 95 14.95 -13.29 0.26
C TRP A 95 13.68 -12.45 0.48
N ARG A 96 13.60 -11.70 1.58
CA ARG A 96 12.38 -11.00 2.02
C ARG A 96 12.19 -9.63 1.36
N ASP A 97 13.30 -8.94 1.09
CA ASP A 97 13.30 -7.61 0.52
C ASP A 97 13.82 -7.66 -0.94
N PRO A 98 13.42 -6.70 -1.79
CA PRO A 98 13.94 -6.59 -3.15
C PRO A 98 15.47 -6.51 -3.16
N SER A 99 16.10 -7.21 -4.08
CA SER A 99 17.54 -7.17 -4.32
C SER A 99 17.92 -6.16 -5.40
N THR A 100 16.96 -5.73 -6.22
CA THR A 100 17.17 -4.81 -7.35
C THR A 100 16.05 -3.77 -7.45
N PRO A 101 16.28 -2.61 -8.12
CA PRO A 101 15.21 -1.65 -8.35
C PRO A 101 14.13 -2.21 -9.29
N ALA A 102 14.51 -3.09 -10.22
CA ALA A 102 13.55 -3.75 -11.10
C ALA A 102 12.53 -4.57 -10.31
N GLU A 103 12.95 -5.24 -9.24
CA GLU A 103 12.08 -5.95 -8.30
C GLU A 103 11.18 -4.98 -7.50
N VAL A 104 11.71 -3.86 -7.02
CA VAL A 104 10.89 -2.81 -6.36
C VAL A 104 9.77 -2.35 -7.29
N LEU A 105 10.09 -2.04 -8.56
CA LEU A 105 9.10 -1.62 -9.55
C LEU A 105 8.12 -2.76 -9.91
N ALA A 106 8.58 -4.02 -9.92
CA ALA A 106 7.72 -5.17 -10.15
C ALA A 106 6.68 -5.34 -9.01
N LEU A 107 7.09 -5.18 -7.75
CA LEU A 107 6.18 -5.23 -6.60
C LEU A 107 5.20 -4.05 -6.59
N LEU A 108 5.68 -2.83 -6.86
CA LEU A 108 4.82 -1.64 -6.93
C LEU A 108 3.71 -1.80 -7.96
N ARG A 109 4.03 -2.32 -9.16
CA ARG A 109 3.03 -2.56 -10.22
C ARG A 109 1.97 -3.62 -9.88
N ARG A 110 2.12 -4.36 -8.78
CA ARG A 110 1.10 -5.29 -8.26
C ARG A 110 0.19 -4.64 -7.21
N CYS A 111 0.50 -3.43 -6.77
CA CYS A 111 -0.33 -2.68 -5.86
C CYS A 111 -1.34 -1.82 -6.64
N ASP A 112 -2.57 -1.75 -6.15
CA ASP A 112 -3.60 -0.81 -6.63
C ASP A 112 -3.36 0.61 -6.11
N ALA A 113 -2.75 0.72 -4.93
CA ALA A 113 -2.29 1.97 -4.34
C ALA A 113 -1.15 1.72 -3.36
N VAL A 114 -0.44 2.78 -2.98
CA VAL A 114 0.62 2.74 -1.97
C VAL A 114 0.31 3.71 -0.83
N VAL A 115 0.45 3.29 0.42
CA VAL A 115 0.47 4.19 1.59
C VAL A 115 1.92 4.31 2.05
N THR A 116 2.44 5.54 2.17
CA THR A 116 3.88 5.72 2.41
C THR A 116 4.22 6.88 3.33
N MET A 117 5.09 6.62 4.31
CA MET A 117 5.79 7.62 5.11
C MET A 117 7.16 7.98 4.52
N ARG A 118 7.55 7.37 3.40
CA ARG A 118 8.86 7.55 2.79
C ARG A 118 8.76 8.39 1.53
N LEU A 119 9.58 9.43 1.43
CA LEU A 119 9.74 10.23 0.22
C LEU A 119 9.99 9.35 -1.01
N HIS A 120 10.91 8.39 -0.92
CA HIS A 120 11.21 7.48 -2.03
C HIS A 120 10.04 6.56 -2.37
N GLY A 121 9.22 6.15 -1.40
CA GLY A 121 8.02 5.35 -1.67
C GLY A 121 7.01 6.14 -2.50
N LEU A 122 6.86 7.45 -2.22
CA LEU A 122 6.02 8.35 -3.02
C LEU A 122 6.57 8.49 -4.45
N VAL A 123 7.85 8.84 -4.59
CA VAL A 123 8.50 9.04 -5.90
C VAL A 123 8.43 7.79 -6.76
N LEU A 124 8.77 6.62 -6.20
CA LEU A 124 8.77 5.36 -6.94
C LEU A 124 7.36 4.91 -7.36
N ALA A 125 6.36 5.08 -6.48
CA ALA A 125 4.98 4.75 -6.82
C ALA A 125 4.47 5.62 -7.99
N LEU A 126 4.65 6.94 -7.90
CA LEU A 126 4.19 7.86 -8.95
C LEU A 126 4.96 7.66 -10.26
N ALA A 127 6.26 7.42 -10.20
CA ALA A 127 7.05 7.07 -11.38
C ALA A 127 6.59 5.77 -12.05
N ALA A 128 6.09 4.81 -11.27
CA ALA A 128 5.50 3.56 -11.77
C ALA A 128 4.04 3.71 -12.23
N GLY A 129 3.45 4.91 -12.14
CA GLY A 129 2.04 5.15 -12.44
C GLY A 129 1.08 4.55 -11.41
N VAL A 130 1.57 4.24 -10.22
CA VAL A 130 0.79 3.68 -9.11
C VAL A 130 0.40 4.82 -8.16
N PRO A 131 -0.89 5.01 -7.85
CA PRO A 131 -1.34 6.09 -6.97
C PRO A 131 -0.84 5.87 -5.54
N ALA A 132 -0.42 6.96 -4.88
CA ALA A 132 0.06 6.92 -3.51
C ALA A 132 -0.80 7.79 -2.58
N VAL A 133 -0.99 7.35 -1.34
CA VAL A 133 -1.35 8.19 -0.21
C VAL A 133 -0.06 8.48 0.55
N ALA A 134 0.47 9.68 0.36
CA ALA A 134 1.64 10.17 1.07
C ALA A 134 1.24 10.57 2.49
N VAL A 135 1.98 10.10 3.49
CA VAL A 135 1.74 10.43 4.89
C VAL A 135 3.00 11.09 5.42
N ASP A 136 2.92 12.35 5.85
CA ASP A 136 4.08 13.01 6.46
C ASP A 136 4.01 12.90 7.99
N PRO A 137 4.91 12.13 8.63
CA PRO A 137 4.92 11.95 10.08
C PRO A 137 5.61 13.09 10.85
N VAL A 138 5.83 14.24 10.20
CA VAL A 138 6.44 15.42 10.81
C VAL A 138 5.37 16.49 11.01
N ALA A 139 5.26 16.98 12.25
CA ALA A 139 4.37 18.10 12.56
C ALA A 139 4.77 19.36 11.76
N GLY A 140 3.79 20.00 11.14
CA GLY A 140 3.98 21.11 10.19
C GLY A 140 4.60 20.70 8.85
N GLY A 141 4.73 19.41 8.57
CA GLY A 141 5.32 18.87 7.34
C GLY A 141 6.84 18.77 7.35
N GLY A 142 7.33 17.82 6.56
CA GLY A 142 8.72 17.52 6.35
C GLY A 142 8.99 17.19 4.88
N LYS A 143 9.93 16.26 4.67
CA LYS A 143 10.38 15.86 3.34
C LYS A 143 9.26 15.26 2.48
N VAL A 144 8.30 14.56 3.07
CA VAL A 144 7.21 13.93 2.32
C VAL A 144 6.23 15.00 1.80
N THR A 145 5.86 15.96 2.64
CA THR A 145 5.05 17.13 2.26
C THR A 145 5.73 17.94 1.17
N ALA A 146 7.02 18.24 1.33
CA ALA A 146 7.77 18.98 0.31
C ALA A 146 7.80 18.24 -1.04
N GLN A 147 7.96 16.92 -1.01
CA GLN A 147 7.96 16.10 -2.22
C GLN A 147 6.58 16.02 -2.87
N ALA A 148 5.52 15.84 -2.08
CA ALA A 148 4.15 15.85 -2.61
C ALA A 148 3.83 17.18 -3.28
N ALA A 149 4.24 18.30 -2.68
CA ALA A 149 4.08 19.63 -3.27
C ALA A 149 4.85 19.77 -4.60
N ALA A 150 6.10 19.29 -4.66
CA ALA A 150 6.90 19.32 -5.89
C ALA A 150 6.28 18.51 -7.04
N TRP A 151 5.52 17.47 -6.72
CA TRP A 151 4.77 16.64 -7.67
C TRP A 151 3.34 17.13 -7.93
N GLY A 152 2.89 18.19 -7.25
CA GLY A 152 1.48 18.60 -7.27
C GLY A 152 0.54 17.48 -6.82
N TRP A 153 1.01 16.58 -5.97
CA TRP A 153 0.29 15.35 -5.62
C TRP A 153 -0.76 15.61 -4.53
N PRO A 154 -2.05 15.30 -4.76
CA PRO A 154 -3.13 15.76 -3.89
C PRO A 154 -3.40 14.83 -2.69
N ALA A 155 -3.04 13.55 -2.77
CA ALA A 155 -3.27 12.57 -1.71
C ALA A 155 -2.16 12.59 -0.67
N LEU A 156 -1.94 13.76 -0.06
CA LEU A 156 -1.08 13.96 1.11
C LEU A 156 -1.94 13.99 2.37
N LEU A 157 -1.50 13.28 3.41
CA LEU A 157 -2.07 13.26 4.75
C LEU A 157 -1.00 13.72 5.75
N SER A 158 -1.26 14.80 6.50
CA SER A 158 -0.34 15.27 7.53
C SER A 158 -0.47 14.47 8.83
N ALA A 159 0.53 14.60 9.71
CA ALA A 159 0.46 14.04 11.06
C ALA A 159 -0.77 14.56 11.83
N GLU A 160 -1.07 15.85 11.75
CA GLU A 160 -2.21 16.48 12.42
C GLU A 160 -3.55 15.98 11.90
N GLU A 161 -3.69 15.80 10.58
CA GLU A 161 -4.92 15.26 9.98
C GLU A 161 -5.16 13.81 10.41
N LEU A 162 -4.11 12.98 10.41
CA LEU A 162 -4.23 11.57 10.79
C LEU A 162 -4.51 11.41 12.29
N LEU A 163 -3.80 12.14 13.14
CA LEU A 163 -3.88 12.00 14.61
C LEU A 163 -5.05 12.79 15.21
N GLY A 164 -5.38 13.95 14.62
CA GLY A 164 -6.42 14.85 15.11
C GLY A 164 -7.78 14.65 14.46
N GLY A 165 -7.88 13.86 13.38
CA GLY A 165 -9.14 13.60 12.67
C GLY A 165 -9.71 14.83 11.94
N GLY A 166 -8.92 15.89 11.76
CA GLY A 166 -9.34 17.09 11.03
C GLY A 166 -9.54 16.81 9.53
N PRO A 167 -10.55 17.43 8.88
CA PRO A 167 -10.81 17.18 7.47
C PRO A 167 -9.74 17.87 6.61
N GLY A 168 -8.85 17.05 6.03
CA GLY A 168 -8.03 17.47 4.90
C GLY A 168 -8.85 17.65 3.62
N PRO A 169 -8.24 18.18 2.54
CA PRO A 169 -8.94 18.39 1.26
C PRO A 169 -9.59 17.12 0.68
N LEU A 170 -9.01 15.96 0.97
CA LEU A 170 -9.50 14.64 0.56
C LEU A 170 -10.04 13.80 1.74
N GLY A 171 -10.30 14.39 2.90
CA GLY A 171 -10.83 13.70 4.08
C GLY A 171 -9.75 13.07 4.96
N GLY A 172 -9.94 11.83 5.43
CA GLY A 172 -8.97 11.04 6.20
C GLY A 172 -8.22 10.00 5.35
N LEU A 173 -7.57 9.01 5.98
CA LEU A 173 -6.86 7.94 5.25
C LEU A 173 -7.79 7.15 4.33
N HIS A 174 -8.95 6.70 4.82
CA HIS A 174 -9.87 5.85 4.06
C HIS A 174 -10.42 6.57 2.82
N ALA A 175 -10.76 7.85 2.94
CA ALA A 175 -11.23 8.65 1.81
C ALA A 175 -10.13 8.86 0.76
N ARG A 176 -8.89 9.15 1.18
CA ARG A 176 -7.73 9.21 0.27
C ARG A 176 -7.42 7.87 -0.38
N LEU A 177 -7.56 6.77 0.35
CA LEU A 177 -7.32 5.43 -0.18
C LEU A 177 -8.38 5.05 -1.20
N ALA A 178 -9.65 5.36 -0.94
CA ALA A 178 -10.74 5.17 -1.90
C ALA A 178 -10.55 6.02 -3.17
N TRP A 179 -10.10 7.27 -3.02
CA TRP A 179 -9.73 8.12 -4.15
C TRP A 179 -8.56 7.53 -4.94
N ALA A 180 -7.51 7.09 -4.25
CA ALA A 180 -6.29 6.55 -4.84
C ALA A 180 -6.58 5.27 -5.65
N THR A 181 -7.38 4.35 -5.09
CA THR A 181 -7.75 3.10 -5.75
C THR A 181 -8.81 3.29 -6.85
N GLY A 182 -9.55 4.41 -6.84
CA GLY A 182 -10.52 4.78 -7.87
C GLY A 182 -9.90 5.34 -9.16
N GLU A 183 -10.75 5.56 -10.17
CA GLU A 183 -10.28 6.00 -11.50
C GLU A 183 -9.56 7.35 -11.47
N GLN A 184 -10.01 8.29 -10.62
CA GLN A 184 -9.38 9.61 -10.51
C GLN A 184 -7.94 9.52 -10.00
N GLY A 185 -7.70 8.72 -8.96
CA GLY A 185 -6.36 8.48 -8.41
C GLY A 185 -5.45 7.80 -9.41
N ARG A 186 -5.94 6.74 -10.07
CA ARG A 186 -5.21 6.02 -11.13
C ARG A 186 -4.86 6.94 -12.30
N ALA A 187 -5.80 7.77 -12.76
CA ALA A 187 -5.54 8.73 -13.82
C ALA A 187 -4.52 9.80 -13.41
N ALA A 188 -4.58 10.29 -12.17
CA ALA A 188 -3.60 11.23 -11.63
C ALA A 188 -2.20 10.61 -11.57
N ALA A 189 -2.07 9.36 -11.14
CA ALA A 189 -0.79 8.66 -11.09
C ALA A 189 -0.19 8.45 -12.49
N ARG A 190 -1.01 8.07 -13.48
CA ARG A 190 -0.57 7.95 -14.88
C ARG A 190 -0.08 9.29 -15.45
N ARG A 191 -0.77 10.39 -15.14
CA ARG A 191 -0.30 11.75 -15.51
C ARG A 191 1.01 12.09 -14.83
N ALA A 192 1.12 11.84 -13.52
CA ALA A 192 2.34 12.08 -12.75
C ALA A 192 3.54 11.30 -13.32
N ALA A 193 3.34 10.04 -13.76
CA ALA A 193 4.39 9.25 -14.41
C ALA A 193 4.86 9.88 -15.74
N ALA A 194 3.93 10.38 -16.55
CA ALA A 194 4.23 11.01 -17.83
C ALA A 194 4.90 12.40 -17.67
N GLU A 195 4.45 13.16 -16.68
CA GLU A 195 4.81 14.57 -16.45
C GLU A 195 5.88 14.75 -15.36
N ALA A 196 6.46 13.66 -14.85
CA ALA A 196 7.37 13.65 -13.70
C ALA A 196 8.32 14.88 -13.72
N PRO A 197 8.30 15.73 -12.67
CA PRO A 197 9.11 16.95 -12.63
C PRO A 197 10.58 16.65 -12.88
N ALA A 198 11.34 17.57 -13.50
CA ALA A 198 12.78 17.36 -13.75
C ALA A 198 13.53 16.97 -12.46
N ALA A 199 13.27 17.66 -11.35
CA ALA A 199 13.80 17.32 -10.03
C ALA A 199 13.33 15.94 -9.52
N GLY A 200 12.08 15.55 -9.80
CA GLY A 200 11.56 14.22 -9.47
C GLY A 200 12.20 13.11 -10.31
N ARG A 201 12.53 13.39 -11.58
CA ARG A 201 13.27 12.50 -12.47
C ARG A 201 14.73 12.36 -12.06
N GLU A 202 15.39 13.44 -11.64
CA GLU A 202 16.75 13.40 -11.11
C GLU A 202 16.82 12.63 -9.79
N GLN A 203 15.89 12.86 -8.86
CA GLN A 203 15.79 12.08 -7.61
C GLN A 203 15.49 10.60 -7.90
N LEU A 204 14.59 10.32 -8.84
CA LEU A 204 14.30 8.96 -9.29
C LEU A 204 15.53 8.31 -9.92
N GLN A 205 16.27 9.02 -10.79
CA GLN A 205 17.50 8.53 -11.42
C GLN A 205 18.61 8.33 -10.40
N ALA A 206 18.80 9.24 -9.45
CA ALA A 206 19.78 9.12 -8.38
C ALA A 206 19.45 7.94 -7.46
N LEU A 207 18.16 7.75 -7.14
CA LEU A 207 17.71 6.61 -6.35
C LEU A 207 17.88 5.30 -7.13
N VAL A 208 17.40 5.23 -8.38
CA VAL A 208 17.58 4.05 -9.25
C VAL A 208 19.07 3.75 -9.42
N SER A 209 19.93 4.76 -9.57
CA SER A 209 21.38 4.56 -9.71
C SER A 209 22.03 4.10 -8.41
N ALA A 210 21.64 4.64 -7.26
CA ALA A 210 22.13 4.21 -5.94
C ALA A 210 21.62 2.82 -5.53
N VAL A 211 20.53 2.38 -6.16
CA VAL A 211 19.89 1.08 -5.98
C VAL A 211 20.40 0.08 -7.05
N LEU A 212 21.05 0.54 -8.13
CA LEU A 212 21.71 -0.29 -9.16
C LEU A 212 23.23 -0.40 -9.01
N ALA A 213 23.85 0.38 -8.12
CA ALA A 213 25.29 0.37 -7.83
C ALA A 213 25.63 -0.59 -6.67
#